data_AF-A0A960GIE9-F1
#
_entry.id   AF-A0A960GIE9-F1
#
_cell.length_a   1.000
_cell.length_b   1.000
_cell.length_c   1.000
_cell.angle_alpha   90.00
_cell.angle_beta   90.00
_cell.angle_gamma   90.00
#
_symmetry.space_group_name_H-M   'P 1'
#
loop_
_entity.id
_entity.type
_entity.pdbx_description
1 polymer ?
#
loop_
_entity_poly.entity_id
_entity_poly.type
_entity_poly.pdbx_seq_one_letter_code
_entity_poly.pdbx_strand_id
1 'polypeptide(L)' 'MALNRISRRIANISESATLAVDAKAKALKAAGRPVIGFGAGEPDFPTPDYIVEAARAACEDPAMHRYTPAGGLPAL' A
#
# COMPACT_ATOMS: atom_id res chain seq x y z
N MET A 1 -33.84 -5.56 17.98
CA MET A 1 -32.56 -4.92 18.33
C MET A 1 -31.59 -5.24 17.20
N ALA A 2 -31.22 -4.26 16.37
CA ALA A 2 -30.37 -4.54 15.21
C ALA A 2 -28.98 -4.99 15.68
N LEU A 3 -28.60 -6.22 15.33
CA LEU A 3 -27.24 -6.72 15.56
C LEU A 3 -26.28 -5.87 14.74
N ASN A 4 -25.51 -5.02 15.42
CA ASN A 4 -24.48 -4.23 14.77
C ASN A 4 -23.42 -5.21 14.23
N ARG A 5 -23.31 -5.33 12.90
CA ARG A 5 -22.46 -6.33 12.21
C ARG A 5 -20.95 -6.08 12.43
N ILE A 6 -20.60 -4.95 13.03
CA ILE A 6 -19.21 -4.52 13.25
C ILE A 6 -18.94 -4.33 14.75
N SER A 7 -17.71 -4.66 15.16
CA SER A 7 -17.28 -4.47 16.54
C SER A 7 -17.16 -3.00 16.90
N ARG A 8 -17.36 -2.66 18.18
CA ARG A 8 -17.22 -1.29 18.69
C ARG A 8 -15.84 -0.69 18.45
N ARG A 9 -14.78 -1.51 18.47
CA ARG A 9 -13.40 -1.06 18.20
C ARG A 9 -13.25 -0.54 16.77
N ILE A 10 -13.78 -1.29 15.80
CA ILE A 10 -13.75 -0.88 14.38
C ILE A 10 -14.64 0.34 14.16
N ALA A 11 -15.83 0.37 14.77
CA ALA A 11 -16.77 1.49 14.64
C ALA A 11 -16.23 2.84 15.15
N ASN A 12 -15.19 2.83 15.97
CA ASN A 12 -14.56 4.03 16.52
C ASN A 12 -13.40 4.57 15.68
N ILE A 13 -13.01 3.89 14.59
CA ILE A 13 -11.93 4.35 13.70
C ILE A 13 -12.51 5.40 12.75
N SER A 14 -11.98 6.63 12.80
CA SER A 14 -12.37 7.71 11.88
C SER A 14 -11.77 7.51 10.49
N GLU A 15 -12.43 8.07 9.49
CA GLU A 15 -11.90 8.11 8.12
C GLU A 15 -10.58 8.91 8.07
N SER A 16 -9.66 8.46 7.21
CA SER A 16 -8.37 9.13 7.04
C SER A 16 -8.52 10.40 6.21
N ALA A 17 -8.23 11.55 6.82
CA ALA A 17 -8.19 12.83 6.13
C ALA A 17 -7.11 12.88 5.03
N THR A 18 -5.97 12.20 5.22
CA THR A 18 -4.88 12.18 4.23
C THR A 18 -5.27 11.41 2.98
N LEU A 19 -5.94 10.26 3.13
CA LEU A 19 -6.44 9.48 2.00
C LEU A 19 -7.52 10.24 1.21
N ALA A 20 -8.40 10.98 1.91
CA ALA A 20 -9.43 11.78 1.26
C ALA A 20 -8.83 12.91 0.39
N VAL A 21 -7.80 13.59 0.90
CA VAL A 21 -7.10 14.66 0.16
C VAL A 21 -6.33 14.09 -1.03
N ASP A 22 -5.60 12.98 -0.84
CA ASP A 22 -4.86 12.33 -1.92
C ASP A 22 -5.79 11.82 -3.04
N ALA A 23 -6.92 11.21 -2.67
CA ALA A 23 -7.92 10.75 -3.63
C ALA A 23 -8.48 11.92 -4.46
N LYS A 24 -8.80 13.05 -3.81
CA LYS A 24 -9.25 14.26 -4.51
C LYS A 24 -8.17 14.84 -5.42
N ALA A 25 -6.92 14.90 -4.97
CA ALA A 25 -5.81 15.38 -5.79
C ALA A 25 -5.59 14.49 -7.03
N LYS A 26 -5.63 13.16 -6.88
CA LYS A 26 -5.55 12.19 -7.99
C LYS A 26 -6.70 12.37 -8.99
N ALA A 27 -7.94 12.54 -8.50
CA ALA A 27 -9.11 12.76 -9.35
C ALA A 27 -9.02 14.07 -10.15
N LEU A 28 -8.57 15.17 -9.53
CA LEU A 28 -8.40 16.46 -10.21
C LEU A 28 -7.29 16.40 -11.26
N LYS A 29 -6.17 15.72 -10.98
CA LYS A 29 -5.11 15.47 -11.97
C LYS A 29 -5.65 14.65 -13.15
N ALA A 30 -6.40 13.58 -12.89
CA ALA A 30 -7.01 12.75 -13.93
C ALA A 30 -8.02 13.52 -14.80
N ALA A 31 -8.71 14.51 -14.23
CA ALA A 31 -9.59 15.43 -14.95
C ALA A 31 -8.82 16.54 -15.73
N GLY A 32 -7.49 16.45 -15.83
CA GLY A 32 -6.66 17.39 -16.59
C GLY A 32 -6.38 18.72 -15.89
N ARG A 33 -6.68 18.86 -14.59
CA ARG A 33 -6.40 20.10 -13.85
C ARG A 33 -4.95 20.14 -13.39
N PRO A 34 -4.29 21.32 -13.44
CA PRO A 34 -2.91 21.47 -12.96
C PRO A 34 -2.90 21.47 -11.42
N VAL A 35 -2.64 20.30 -10.84
CA VAL A 35 -2.57 20.11 -9.37
C VAL A 35 -1.16 19.64 -9.01
N ILE A 36 -0.50 20.37 -8.11
CA ILE A 36 0.79 19.97 -7.52
C ILE A 36 0.48 19.34 -6.16
N GLY A 37 0.79 18.04 -6.02
CA GLY A 37 0.49 17.28 -4.81
C GLY A 37 1.75 17.10 -3.97
N PHE A 38 1.81 17.76 -2.81
CA PHE A 38 2.84 17.58 -1.80
C PHE A 38 2.43 16.59 -0.69
N GLY A 39 1.32 15.86 -0.89
CA GLY A 39 0.76 14.92 0.09
C GLY A 39 1.25 13.48 -0.05
N ALA A 40 1.86 13.12 -1.18
CA ALA A 40 2.38 11.78 -1.39
C ALA A 40 3.58 11.52 -0.47
N GLY A 41 3.50 10.45 0.33
CA GLY A 41 4.60 9.98 1.18
C GLY A 41 5.53 8.97 0.50
N GLU A 42 5.26 8.60 -0.75
CA GLU A 42 6.08 7.68 -1.55
C GLU A 42 7.07 8.47 -2.43
N PRO A 43 8.31 7.98 -2.62
CA PRO A 43 9.26 8.59 -3.55
C PRO A 43 8.73 8.61 -5.00
N ASP A 44 9.19 9.57 -5.78
CA ASP A 44 8.89 9.73 -7.21
C ASP A 44 9.78 8.88 -8.13
N PHE A 45 10.86 8.32 -7.58
CA PHE A 45 11.78 7.45 -8.31
C PHE A 45 11.30 5.99 -8.31
N PRO A 46 11.52 5.24 -9.41
CA PRO A 46 11.22 3.82 -9.43
C PRO A 46 12.13 3.06 -8.46
N THR A 47 11.67 1.89 -8.01
CA THR A 47 12.50 0.92 -7.28
C THR A 47 13.74 0.57 -8.11
N PRO A 48 14.96 0.58 -7.52
CA PRO A 48 16.18 0.21 -8.24
C PRO A 48 16.13 -1.18 -8.88
N ASP A 49 16.70 -1.32 -10.09
CA ASP A 49 16.61 -2.53 -10.90
C ASP A 49 17.10 -3.80 -10.18
N TYR A 50 18.19 -3.71 -9.41
CA TYR A 50 18.73 -4.88 -8.70
C TYR A 50 17.74 -5.46 -7.67
N ILE A 51 16.83 -4.65 -7.14
CA ILE A 51 15.77 -5.11 -6.23
C ILE A 51 14.67 -5.82 -7.03
N VAL A 52 14.30 -5.23 -8.17
CA VAL A 52 13.29 -5.80 -9.08
C VAL A 52 13.76 -7.16 -9.61
N GLU A 53 15.02 -7.27 -10.00
CA GLU A 53 15.62 -8.52 -10.48
C GLU A 53 15.72 -9.59 -9.38
N ALA A 54 16.08 -9.20 -8.15
CA ALA A 54 16.06 -10.13 -7.01
C ALA A 54 14.65 -10.66 -6.71
N ALA A 55 13.63 -9.80 -6.79
CA ALA A 55 12.24 -10.20 -6.62
C ALA A 55 11.77 -11.15 -7.74
N ARG A 56 12.16 -10.90 -8.99
CA ARG A 56 11.88 -11.81 -10.12
C ARG A 56 12.52 -13.17 -9.91
N ALA A 57 13.80 -13.21 -9.55
CA ALA A 57 14.51 -14.46 -9.28
C ALA A 57 13.85 -15.26 -8.13
N ALA A 58 13.41 -14.58 -7.07
CA ALA A 58 12.68 -15.23 -5.97
C ALA A 58 11.33 -15.84 -6.43
N CYS A 59 10.62 -15.19 -7.37
CA CYS A 59 9.39 -15.75 -7.94
C CYS A 59 9.64 -17.04 -8.76
N GLU A 60 10.81 -17.18 -9.37
CA GLU A 60 11.18 -18.37 -10.15
C GLU A 60 11.63 -19.55 -9.27
N ASP A 61 12.07 -19.30 -8.03
CA ASP A 61 12.53 -20.33 -7.09
C ASP A 61 11.34 -21.01 -6.36
N PRO A 62 11.07 -22.32 -6.61
CA PRO A 62 10.01 -23.05 -5.91
C PRO A 62 10.16 -23.09 -4.38
N ALA A 63 11.37 -22.89 -3.85
CA ALA A 63 11.61 -22.81 -2.41
C ALA A 63 10.93 -21.58 -1.77
N MET A 64 10.71 -20.51 -2.54
CA MET A 64 10.10 -19.26 -2.09
C MET A 64 8.55 -19.24 -2.21
N HIS A 65 7.92 -20.33 -2.67
CA HIS A 65 6.47 -20.38 -2.92
C HIS A 65 5.62 -20.76 -1.71
N ARG A 66 6.24 -20.96 -0.55
CA ARG A 66 5.58 -21.48 0.67
C ARG A 66 5.62 -20.45 1.79
N TYR A 67 4.92 -20.78 2.87
CA TYR A 67 4.88 -19.93 4.05
C TYR A 67 6.28 -19.69 4.60
N THR A 68 6.53 -18.44 4.95
CA THR A 68 7.69 -18.01 5.69
C THR A 68 7.41 -18.12 7.20
N PRO A 69 8.45 -18.16 8.05
CA PRO A 69 8.27 -18.00 9.49
C PRO A 69 7.54 -16.69 9.82
N ALA A 70 6.81 -16.66 10.94
CA ALA A 70 6.04 -15.47 11.33
C ALA A 70 6.90 -14.20 11.50
N GLY A 71 8.18 -14.36 11.83
CA GLY A 71 9.14 -13.26 11.95
C GLY A 71 9.81 -12.84 10.64
N GLY A 72 9.51 -13.50 9.51
CA GLY A 72 10.19 -13.28 8.24
C GLY A 72 11.17 -14.40 7.87
N LEU A 73 11.76 -14.30 6.68
CA LEU A 73 12.82 -15.20 6.24
C LEU A 73 14.10 -14.91 7.04
N PRO A 74 14.88 -15.91 7.47
CA PRO A 74 16.14 -15.68 8.20
C PRO A 74 17.18 -14.83 7.47
N ALA A 75 17.06 -14.70 6.15
CA ALA A 75 17.96 -13.92 5.30
C ALA A 75 17.56 -12.45 5.14
N LEU A 76 16.42 -12.03 5.72
CA LEU A 76 15.90 -10.64 5.73
C LEU A 76 16.10 -10.00 7.10
#